data_AF-A0A9X1QDP2-F1
#
_entry.id   AF-A0A9X1QDP2-F1
#
_cell.length_a   1.000
_cell.length_b   1.000
_cell.length_c   1.000
_cell.angle_alpha   90.00
_cell.angle_beta   90.00
_cell.angle_gamma   90.00
#
_symmetry.space_group_name_H-M   'P 1'
#
loop_
_entity.id
_entity.type
_entity.pdbx_description
1 polymer ?
#
loop_
_entity_poly.entity_id
_entity_poly.type
_entity_poly.pdbx_seq_one_letter_code
_entity_poly.pdbx_strand_id
1 'polypeptide(L)'
;MAAIEESGGGGHGKGDGKVRGKKMSTRVDMTPMVDLGFLLITFFMLATTMSKPTSMTLAVPDKTDEKDQEKTEPLKASKVLTLFMGANDDVYYLDGVAADDDKAEASLKTTRYGFDLRSVIFNSAKRINAANPKDEKGNDPFVVVIKPTPVSTYKNMVDVLDEMAITKSKRYALVETLTDSEKKLLGDKIVEK
;
A
#
# COMPACT_ATOMS: atom_id res chain seq x y z
N MET A 1 -21.95 -30.78 -23.28
CA MET A 1 -21.70 -32.10 -23.92
C MET A 1 -21.08 -31.84 -25.27
N ALA A 2 -19.81 -32.17 -25.44
CA ALA A 2 -19.08 -32.00 -26.69
C ALA A 2 -18.64 -33.38 -27.15
N ALA A 3 -19.30 -33.92 -28.17
CA ALA A 3 -19.04 -35.27 -28.62
C ALA A 3 -19.02 -35.31 -30.15
N ILE A 4 -17.98 -35.92 -30.71
CA ILE A 4 -17.78 -36.04 -32.15
C ILE A 4 -18.70 -37.16 -32.65
N GLU A 5 -19.61 -36.84 -33.57
CA GLU A 5 -20.40 -37.84 -34.30
C GLU A 5 -19.66 -38.25 -35.56
N GLU A 6 -19.18 -39.50 -35.61
CA GLU A 6 -18.61 -40.11 -36.80
C GLU A 6 -19.76 -40.73 -37.61
N SER A 7 -20.05 -40.17 -38.79
CA SER A 7 -21.10 -40.67 -39.67
C SER A 7 -20.59 -41.91 -40.44
N GLY A 8 -21.26 -43.06 -40.25
CA GLY A 8 -20.94 -44.31 -40.95
C GLY A 8 -22.20 -45.16 -41.13
N GLY A 9 -22.72 -45.21 -42.36
CA GLY A 9 -24.05 -45.75 -42.69
C GLY A 9 -24.14 -47.24 -43.04
N GLY A 10 -25.39 -47.67 -43.26
CA GLY A 10 -25.77 -48.70 -44.24
C GLY A 10 -26.20 -50.10 -43.74
N GLY A 11 -27.46 -50.48 -44.05
CA GLY A 11 -27.75 -51.79 -44.67
C GLY A 11 -28.41 -52.89 -43.82
N HIS A 12 -29.64 -53.27 -44.21
CA HIS A 12 -30.42 -54.44 -43.77
C HIS A 12 -29.80 -55.80 -44.19
N GLY A 13 -30.00 -56.85 -43.37
CA GLY A 13 -29.73 -58.24 -43.75
C GLY A 13 -30.14 -59.25 -42.67
N LYS A 14 -31.21 -60.02 -42.96
CA LYS A 14 -31.75 -61.13 -42.16
C LYS A 14 -30.88 -62.37 -42.37
N GLY A 15 -30.45 -63.04 -41.29
CA GLY A 15 -29.90 -64.40 -41.38
C GLY A 15 -28.81 -64.73 -40.36
N ASP A 16 -29.14 -65.72 -39.53
CA ASP A 16 -28.27 -66.64 -38.81
C ASP A 16 -27.55 -66.20 -37.52
N GLY A 17 -27.67 -67.08 -36.52
CA GLY A 17 -27.35 -66.86 -35.11
C GLY A 17 -25.86 -66.73 -34.82
N LYS A 18 -25.30 -65.55 -35.09
CA LYS A 18 -24.00 -65.13 -34.55
C LYS A 18 -24.22 -64.18 -33.39
N VAL A 19 -23.80 -64.56 -32.19
CA VAL A 19 -23.76 -63.69 -31.00
C VAL A 19 -22.88 -62.49 -31.35
N ARG A 20 -23.48 -61.38 -31.77
CA ARG A 20 -22.78 -60.14 -32.06
C ARG A 20 -22.26 -59.59 -30.74
N GLY A 21 -20.95 -59.72 -30.52
CA GLY A 21 -20.27 -59.09 -29.39
C GLY A 21 -20.64 -57.61 -29.31
N LYS A 22 -21.03 -57.16 -28.11
CA LYS A 22 -21.49 -55.80 -27.84
C LYS A 22 -20.34 -54.84 -28.17
N LYS A 23 -20.40 -54.18 -29.33
CA LYS A 23 -19.42 -53.14 -29.69
C LYS A 23 -19.61 -51.98 -28.72
N MET A 24 -18.66 -51.80 -27.81
CA MET A 24 -18.60 -50.61 -26.95
C MET A 24 -18.48 -49.38 -27.84
N SER A 25 -19.26 -48.34 -27.53
CA SER A 25 -19.25 -47.09 -28.28
C SER A 25 -17.84 -46.48 -28.25
N THR A 26 -17.30 -46.14 -29.42
CA THR A 26 -16.01 -45.44 -29.59
C THR A 26 -16.16 -43.91 -29.49
N ARG A 27 -17.32 -43.42 -29.03
CA ARG A 27 -17.55 -41.98 -28.88
C ARG A 27 -16.61 -41.43 -27.80
N VAL A 28 -15.61 -40.68 -28.22
CA VAL A 28 -14.65 -40.04 -27.33
C VAL A 28 -15.29 -38.79 -26.73
N ASP A 29 -15.48 -38.80 -25.41
CA ASP A 29 -15.92 -37.62 -24.67
C ASP A 29 -14.72 -36.68 -24.46
N MET A 30 -14.81 -35.49 -25.02
CA MET A 30 -13.78 -34.45 -24.88
C MET A 30 -14.02 -33.56 -23.65
N THR A 31 -15.08 -33.81 -22.86
CA THR A 31 -15.39 -33.04 -21.65
C THR A 31 -14.20 -32.90 -20.68
N PRO A 32 -13.34 -33.92 -20.44
CA PRO A 32 -12.13 -33.74 -19.64
C PRO A 32 -11.11 -32.76 -20.24
N MET A 33 -11.01 -32.68 -21.57
CA MET A 33 -10.08 -31.76 -22.25
C MET A 33 -10.59 -30.32 -22.27
N VAL A 34 -11.91 -30.14 -22.39
CA VAL A 34 -12.56 -28.81 -22.35
C VAL A 34 -12.45 -28.21 -20.95
N ASP A 35 -12.64 -29.02 -19.91
CA ASP A 35 -12.54 -28.57 -18.52
C ASP A 35 -11.11 -28.16 -18.15
N LEU A 36 -10.09 -28.89 -18.63
CA LEU A 36 -8.69 -28.51 -18.47
C LEU A 36 -8.38 -27.14 -19.10
N GLY A 37 -8.94 -26.86 -20.29
CA GLY A 37 -8.79 -25.57 -20.96
C GLY A 37 -9.49 -24.43 -20.19
N PHE A 38 -10.70 -24.67 -19.67
CA PHE A 38 -11.44 -23.71 -18.87
C PHE A 38 -10.72 -23.41 -17.54
N LEU A 39 -10.16 -24.43 -16.88
CA LEU A 39 -9.33 -24.28 -15.69
C LEU A 39 -8.09 -23.42 -15.97
N LEU A 40 -7.42 -23.63 -17.09
CA LEU A 40 -6.23 -22.85 -17.45
C LEU A 40 -6.55 -21.39 -17.74
N ILE A 41 -7.63 -21.10 -18.48
CA ILE A 41 -8.03 -19.71 -18.76
C ILE A 41 -8.41 -18.99 -17.47
N THR A 42 -9.17 -19.64 -16.58
CA THR A 42 -9.55 -19.07 -15.28
C THR A 42 -8.35 -18.90 -14.35
N PHE A 43 -7.45 -19.88 -14.28
CA PHE A 43 -6.20 -19.80 -13.52
C PHE A 43 -5.29 -18.69 -14.03
N PHE A 44 -5.07 -18.58 -15.35
CA PHE A 44 -4.25 -17.52 -15.92
C PHE A 44 -4.89 -16.14 -15.78
N MET A 45 -6.22 -16.00 -15.95
CA MET A 45 -6.89 -14.73 -15.68
C MET A 45 -6.82 -14.34 -14.19
N LEU A 46 -6.95 -15.30 -13.26
CA LEU A 46 -6.83 -15.01 -11.83
C LEU A 46 -5.38 -14.67 -11.42
N ALA A 47 -4.39 -15.38 -11.98
CA ALA A 47 -2.98 -15.08 -11.74
C ALA A 47 -2.56 -13.71 -12.30
N THR A 48 -3.16 -13.28 -13.42
CA THR A 48 -2.87 -11.96 -14.01
C THR A 48 -3.49 -10.79 -13.25
N THR A 49 -4.59 -10.98 -12.50
CA THR A 49 -5.15 -9.89 -11.67
C THR A 49 -4.31 -9.59 -10.43
N MET A 50 -3.61 -10.58 -9.87
CA MET A 50 -2.71 -10.38 -8.72
C MET A 50 -1.44 -9.59 -9.06
N SER A 51 -1.06 -9.51 -10.34
CA SER A 51 0.16 -8.80 -10.78
C SER A 51 -0.07 -7.33 -11.13
N LYS A 52 -1.29 -6.81 -11.00
CA LYS A 52 -1.56 -5.40 -11.28
C LYS A 52 -1.00 -4.54 -10.14
N PRO A 53 -0.07 -3.61 -10.40
CA PRO A 53 0.40 -2.69 -9.36
C PRO A 53 -0.77 -1.84 -8.87
N THR A 54 -1.00 -1.83 -7.56
CA THR A 54 -1.95 -0.91 -6.92
C THR A 54 -1.29 0.47 -6.83
N SER A 55 -1.62 1.35 -7.78
CA SER A 55 -1.09 2.71 -7.79
C SER A 55 -1.83 3.61 -6.79
N MET A 56 -1.08 4.25 -5.90
CA MET A 56 -1.58 5.35 -5.06
C MET A 56 -1.38 6.68 -5.81
N THR A 57 -2.43 7.49 -5.97
CA THR A 57 -2.33 8.82 -6.56
C THR A 57 -1.80 9.83 -5.54
N LEU A 58 -0.50 10.08 -5.61
CA LEU A 58 0.16 11.08 -4.79
C LEU A 58 0.05 12.46 -5.46
N ALA A 59 -0.75 13.36 -4.90
CA ALA A 59 -0.74 14.77 -5.30
C ALA A 59 0.36 15.50 -4.52
N VAL A 60 1.60 15.43 -4.99
CA VAL A 60 2.67 16.31 -4.48
C VAL A 60 2.39 17.71 -5.01
N PRO A 61 2.32 18.75 -4.15
CA PRO A 61 2.22 20.13 -4.63
C PRO A 61 3.45 20.45 -5.49
N ASP A 62 3.19 21.09 -6.63
CA ASP A 62 4.20 21.39 -7.62
C ASP A 62 5.24 22.36 -7.05
N LYS A 63 6.52 22.07 -7.25
CA LYS A 63 7.63 22.92 -6.76
C LYS A 63 7.94 24.08 -7.72
N THR A 64 7.14 24.25 -8.78
CA THR A 64 7.51 25.07 -9.95
C THR A 64 7.01 26.51 -9.96
N ASP A 65 6.23 26.97 -8.98
CA ASP A 65 5.83 28.37 -8.90
C ASP A 65 6.66 29.13 -7.87
N GLU A 66 7.85 29.58 -8.28
CA GLU A 66 8.71 30.51 -7.50
C GLU A 66 7.99 31.83 -7.16
N LYS A 67 6.84 32.12 -7.80
CA LYS A 67 6.03 33.32 -7.57
C LYS A 67 5.04 33.22 -6.41
N ASP A 68 4.75 31.99 -5.95
CA ASP A 68 3.95 31.71 -4.76
C ASP A 68 4.81 31.17 -3.61
N GLN A 69 6.09 31.55 -3.58
CA GLN A 69 6.81 31.71 -2.31
C GLN A 69 6.20 32.90 -1.54
N GLU A 70 4.89 32.87 -1.27
CA GLU A 70 4.37 33.44 -0.04
C GLU A 70 5.19 32.78 1.05
N LYS A 71 6.22 33.51 1.52
CA LYS A 71 7.09 33.22 2.66
C LYS A 71 6.54 32.01 3.37
N THR A 72 7.05 30.82 3.04
CA THR A 72 6.63 29.63 3.77
C THR A 72 7.12 29.90 5.16
N GLU A 73 6.25 30.44 6.02
CA GLU A 73 6.66 30.78 7.37
C GLU A 73 7.28 29.50 7.91
N PRO A 74 8.48 29.58 8.51
CA PRO A 74 9.12 28.39 9.05
C PRO A 74 8.07 27.65 9.85
N LEU A 75 7.74 26.42 9.41
CA LEU A 75 6.64 25.66 9.96
C LEU A 75 6.88 25.57 11.45
N LYS A 76 6.04 26.25 12.24
CA LYS A 76 6.20 26.27 13.69
C LYS A 76 6.14 24.82 14.15
N ALA A 77 7.16 24.38 14.89
CA ALA A 77 7.25 23.00 15.36
C ALA A 77 5.96 22.53 16.05
N SER A 78 5.26 23.44 16.72
CA SER A 78 3.96 23.22 17.36
C SER A 78 2.84 22.68 16.46
N LYS A 79 2.92 22.92 15.15
CA LYS A 79 1.95 22.48 14.13
C LYS A 79 2.36 21.20 13.40
N VAL A 80 3.55 20.66 13.72
CA VAL A 80 4.17 19.58 12.97
C VAL A 80 4.22 18.29 13.81
N LEU A 81 3.88 17.18 13.18
CA LEU A 81 4.21 15.84 13.65
C LEU A 81 5.37 15.31 12.79
N THR A 82 6.53 15.08 13.39
CA THR A 82 7.69 14.53 12.68
C THR A 82 7.78 13.03 12.97
N LEU A 83 7.78 12.23 11.90
CA LEU A 83 7.89 10.78 11.94
C LEU A 83 9.27 10.35 11.41
N PHE A 84 9.98 9.54 12.16
CA PHE A 84 11.24 8.92 11.79
C PHE A 84 11.02 7.41 11.69
N MET A 85 11.30 6.84 10.52
CA MET A 85 11.15 5.40 10.31
C MET A 85 12.42 4.71 10.79
N GLY A 86 12.34 3.96 11.89
CA GLY A 86 13.50 3.31 12.51
C GLY A 86 13.71 1.87 12.04
N ALA A 87 14.67 1.20 12.68
CA ALA A 87 14.87 -0.24 12.48
C ALA A 87 13.74 -1.07 13.12
N ASN A 88 13.61 -2.34 12.71
CA ASN A 88 12.66 -3.32 13.28
C ASN A 88 11.17 -2.93 13.18
N ASP A 89 10.77 -2.23 12.12
CA ASP A 89 9.39 -1.75 11.93
C ASP A 89 8.88 -0.85 13.08
N ASP A 90 9.79 -0.17 13.79
CA ASP A 90 9.43 0.83 14.79
C ASP A 90 9.43 2.25 14.18
N VAL A 91 8.48 3.07 14.59
CA VAL A 91 8.34 4.47 14.19
C VAL A 91 8.62 5.35 15.39
N TYR A 92 9.62 6.21 15.29
CA TYR A 92 9.89 7.24 16.30
C TYR A 92 9.22 8.54 15.88
N TYR A 93 8.70 9.31 16.83
CA TYR A 93 8.02 10.54 16.49
C TYR A 93 8.17 11.64 17.54
N LEU A 94 8.06 12.88 17.05
CA LEU A 94 7.96 14.10 17.83
C LEU A 94 6.67 14.81 17.45
N ASP A 95 5.85 15.12 18.46
CA ASP A 95 4.57 15.83 18.27
C ASP A 95 4.67 17.25 18.80
N GLY A 96 4.73 18.24 17.92
CA GLY A 96 4.71 19.65 18.31
C GLY A 96 6.06 20.20 18.85
N VAL A 97 7.13 19.40 18.81
CA VAL A 97 8.44 19.72 19.40
C VAL A 97 9.52 19.57 18.33
N ALA A 98 10.44 20.53 18.27
CA ALA A 98 11.56 20.49 17.34
C ALA A 98 12.71 19.63 17.92
N ALA A 99 13.51 19.02 17.05
CA ALA A 99 14.59 18.13 17.48
C ALA A 99 15.78 18.87 18.13
N ASP A 100 15.85 20.19 17.98
CA ASP A 100 16.84 21.09 18.61
C ASP A 100 16.37 21.66 19.95
N ASP A 101 15.13 21.40 20.37
CA ASP A 101 14.61 21.80 21.69
C ASP A 101 15.17 20.88 22.78
N ASP A 102 15.49 21.43 23.95
CA ASP A 102 15.93 20.68 25.14
C ASP A 102 14.92 19.59 25.56
N LYS A 103 13.64 19.76 25.20
CA LYS A 103 12.58 18.79 25.49
C LYS A 103 12.48 17.66 24.47
N ALA A 104 13.27 17.67 23.40
CA ALA A 104 13.17 16.69 22.32
C ALA A 104 13.41 15.26 22.82
N GLU A 105 14.43 15.04 23.66
CA GLU A 105 14.75 13.71 24.21
C GLU A 105 13.60 13.13 25.04
N ALA A 106 12.99 13.95 25.90
CA ALA A 106 11.84 13.54 26.72
C ALA A 106 10.55 13.37 25.90
N SER A 107 10.44 14.06 24.77
CA SER A 107 9.25 14.05 23.91
C SER A 107 9.30 12.99 22.81
N LEU A 108 10.48 12.38 22.58
CA LEU A 108 10.67 11.32 21.60
C LEU A 108 9.90 10.07 22.02
N LYS A 109 8.86 9.75 21.26
CA LYS A 109 8.02 8.57 21.50
C LYS A 109 8.23 7.54 20.41
N THR A 110 7.92 6.29 20.75
CA THR A 110 8.01 5.15 19.84
C THR A 110 6.61 4.58 19.65
N THR A 111 6.28 4.23 18.42
CA THR A 111 5.04 3.57 18.03
C THR A 111 5.31 2.55 16.92
N ARG A 112 4.31 1.78 16.53
CA ARG A 112 4.36 0.83 15.42
C ARG A 112 3.34 1.19 14.34
N TYR A 113 3.56 0.66 13.14
CA TYR A 113 2.67 0.82 12.00
C TYR A 113 1.25 0.28 12.28
N GLY A 114 0.29 0.69 11.45
CA GLY A 114 -1.11 0.27 11.58
C GLY A 114 -1.88 1.10 12.59
N PHE A 115 -2.66 0.43 13.46
CA PHE A 115 -3.59 1.09 14.37
C PHE A 115 -2.92 2.09 15.33
N ASP A 116 -1.74 1.75 15.84
CA ASP A 116 -1.04 2.60 16.81
C ASP A 116 -0.58 3.91 16.16
N LEU A 117 0.09 3.85 15.01
CA LEU A 117 0.47 5.04 14.23
C LEU A 117 -0.75 5.87 13.83
N ARG A 118 -1.85 5.22 13.40
CA ARG A 118 -3.11 5.90 13.08
C ARG A 118 -3.64 6.72 14.24
N SER A 119 -3.63 6.13 15.43
CA SER A 119 -4.11 6.78 16.64
C SER A 119 -3.26 8.01 17.00
N VAL A 120 -1.94 7.90 16.84
CA VAL A 120 -1.00 9.02 17.05
C VAL A 120 -1.31 10.16 16.09
N ILE A 121 -1.38 9.87 14.78
CA ILE A 121 -1.67 10.89 13.76
C ILE A 121 -3.02 11.56 14.03
N PHE A 122 -4.06 10.79 14.36
CA PHE A 122 -5.39 11.34 14.66
C PHE A 122 -5.39 12.24 15.90
N ASN A 123 -4.71 11.81 16.97
CA ASN A 123 -4.62 12.58 18.20
C ASN A 123 -3.84 13.89 18.01
N SER A 124 -2.71 13.83 17.30
CA SER A 124 -1.91 15.01 16.97
C SER A 124 -2.67 15.96 16.05
N ALA A 125 -3.36 15.46 15.03
CA ALA A 125 -4.21 16.26 14.16
C ALA A 125 -5.31 16.98 14.96
N LYS A 126 -6.02 16.25 15.84
CA LYS A 126 -7.07 16.84 16.69
C LYS A 126 -6.51 17.92 17.62
N ARG A 127 -5.37 17.65 18.26
CA ARG A 127 -4.69 18.60 19.16
C ARG A 127 -4.30 19.88 18.42
N ILE A 128 -3.66 19.74 17.26
CA ILE A 128 -3.13 20.85 16.48
C ILE A 128 -4.24 21.68 15.84
N ASN A 129 -5.27 21.03 15.29
CA ASN A 129 -6.41 21.70 14.68
C ASN A 129 -7.32 22.38 15.71
N ALA A 130 -7.35 21.91 16.96
CA ALA A 130 -8.05 22.59 18.05
C ALA A 130 -7.27 23.80 18.58
N ALA A 131 -5.94 23.71 18.63
CA ALA A 131 -5.08 24.75 19.19
C ALA A 131 -4.76 25.88 18.19
N ASN A 132 -4.90 25.64 16.90
CA ASN A 132 -4.53 26.59 15.85
C ASN A 132 -5.71 26.85 14.92
N PRO A 133 -5.97 28.12 14.55
CA PRO A 133 -6.98 28.43 13.55
C PRO A 133 -6.60 27.83 12.19
N LYS A 134 -7.63 27.61 11.37
CA LYS A 134 -7.44 27.24 9.96
C LYS A 134 -6.71 28.36 9.23
N ASP A 135 -5.93 27.96 8.23
CA ASP A 135 -5.19 28.88 7.38
C ASP A 135 -6.15 29.76 6.55
N GLU A 136 -5.64 30.85 5.94
CA GLU A 136 -6.43 31.79 5.14
C GLU A 136 -7.17 31.09 3.97
N LYS A 137 -6.61 29.97 3.51
CA LYS A 137 -7.17 29.10 2.44
C LYS A 137 -8.15 28.02 2.98
N GLY A 138 -8.52 28.08 4.26
CA GLY A 138 -9.44 27.14 4.93
C GLY A 138 -8.85 25.75 5.22
N ASN A 139 -7.54 25.58 5.04
CA ASN A 139 -6.84 24.32 5.25
C ASN A 139 -6.48 24.10 6.72
N ASP A 140 -6.44 22.84 7.14
CA ASP A 140 -6.01 22.48 8.48
C ASP A 140 -4.51 22.81 8.67
N PRO A 141 -4.13 23.33 9.85
CA PRO A 141 -2.75 23.72 10.14
C PRO A 141 -1.82 22.54 10.40
N PHE A 142 -2.37 21.34 10.61
CA PHE A 142 -1.60 20.12 10.85
C PHE A 142 -0.78 19.71 9.63
N VAL A 143 0.52 19.49 9.84
CA VAL A 143 1.45 19.00 8.82
C VAL A 143 2.23 17.81 9.37
N VAL A 144 2.36 16.75 8.57
CA VAL A 144 3.19 15.59 8.94
C VAL A 144 4.48 15.59 8.13
N VAL A 145 5.61 15.53 8.80
CA VAL A 145 6.92 15.41 8.17
C VAL A 145 7.37 13.96 8.28
N ILE A 146 7.51 13.29 7.14
CA ILE A 146 7.92 11.88 7.06
C ILE A 146 9.40 11.86 6.70
N LYS A 147 10.23 11.35 7.61
CA LYS A 147 11.68 11.20 7.44
C LYS A 147 12.06 9.73 7.40
N PRO A 148 12.21 9.15 6.20
CA PRO A 148 12.86 7.85 6.04
C PRO A 148 14.28 7.90 6.59
N THR A 149 14.70 6.80 7.20
CA THR A 149 16.10 6.62 7.61
C THR A 149 16.71 5.49 6.78
N PRO A 150 18.05 5.35 6.75
CA PRO A 150 18.70 4.32 5.94
C PRO A 150 18.24 2.89 6.26
N VAL A 151 17.81 2.64 7.51
CA VAL A 151 17.31 1.33 7.97
C VAL A 151 15.84 1.07 7.61
N SER A 152 15.13 2.06 7.09
CA SER A 152 13.72 1.93 6.72
C SER A 152 13.53 1.36 5.32
N THR A 153 12.53 0.50 5.15
CA THR A 153 12.23 -0.13 3.86
C THR A 153 11.19 0.66 3.06
N TYR A 154 11.09 0.41 1.76
CA TYR A 154 10.03 0.98 0.93
C TYR A 154 8.63 0.62 1.45
N LYS A 155 8.46 -0.59 2.00
CA LYS A 155 7.21 -1.02 2.64
C LYS A 155 6.84 -0.10 3.79
N ASN A 156 7.80 0.26 4.65
CA ASN A 156 7.55 1.17 5.77
C ASN A 156 7.07 2.55 5.31
N MET A 157 7.66 3.08 4.24
CA MET A 157 7.23 4.35 3.65
C MET A 157 5.79 4.26 3.13
N VAL A 158 5.46 3.20 2.38
CA VAL A 158 4.11 2.98 1.85
C VAL A 158 3.10 2.82 2.99
N ASP A 159 3.43 2.04 4.03
CA ASP A 159 2.57 1.86 5.19
C ASP A 159 2.26 3.20 5.89
N VAL A 160 3.24 4.11 6.00
CA VAL A 160 2.99 5.47 6.52
C VAL A 160 2.10 6.27 5.58
N LEU A 161 2.34 6.24 4.27
CA LEU A 161 1.52 6.98 3.30
C LEU A 161 0.06 6.48 3.27
N ASP A 162 -0.15 5.18 3.45
CA ASP A 162 -1.48 4.60 3.59
C ASP A 162 -2.16 5.11 4.87
N GLU A 163 -1.45 5.17 6.00
CA GLU A 163 -1.99 5.76 7.23
C GLU A 163 -2.31 7.26 7.09
N MET A 164 -1.54 7.99 6.29
CA MET A 164 -1.83 9.38 5.94
C MET A 164 -3.12 9.52 5.12
N ALA A 165 -3.33 8.63 4.15
CA ALA A 165 -4.56 8.57 3.37
C ALA A 165 -5.77 8.22 4.24
N ILE A 166 -5.64 7.25 5.15
CA ILE A 166 -6.72 6.79 6.03
C ILE A 166 -7.13 7.89 7.03
N THR A 167 -6.15 8.59 7.62
CA THR A 167 -6.40 9.72 8.53
C THR A 167 -6.86 10.99 7.82
N LYS A 168 -6.89 11.00 6.48
CA LYS A 168 -7.23 12.16 5.63
C LYS A 168 -6.32 13.36 5.87
N SER A 169 -5.08 13.11 6.29
CA SER A 169 -4.07 14.12 6.54
C SER A 169 -3.44 14.54 5.20
N LYS A 170 -3.95 15.63 4.61
CA LYS A 170 -3.59 16.05 3.24
C LYS A 170 -2.22 16.71 3.12
N ARG A 171 -1.68 17.25 4.21
CA ARG A 171 -0.43 18.02 4.21
C ARG A 171 0.68 17.18 4.81
N TYR A 172 1.54 16.66 3.95
CA TYR A 172 2.75 16.00 4.38
C TYR A 172 3.94 16.32 3.48
N ALA A 173 5.12 16.24 4.09
CA ALA A 173 6.38 16.43 3.40
C ALA A 173 7.25 15.19 3.60
N LEU A 174 7.74 14.62 2.51
CA LEU A 174 8.76 13.58 2.56
C LEU A 174 10.12 14.27 2.51
N VAL A 175 10.94 14.05 3.53
CA VAL A 175 12.26 14.66 3.68
C VAL A 175 13.28 13.56 3.91
N GLU A 176 14.16 13.36 2.96
CA GLU A 176 15.17 12.29 2.99
C GLU A 176 16.37 12.65 3.87
N THR A 177 16.52 13.92 4.25
CA THR A 177 17.65 14.41 5.04
C THR A 177 17.30 14.56 6.52
N LEU A 178 18.11 13.95 7.37
CA LEU A 178 18.10 14.13 8.82
C LEU A 178 19.07 15.26 9.20
N THR A 179 18.62 16.16 10.09
CA THR A 179 19.50 17.18 10.67
C THR A 179 20.44 16.57 11.70
N ASP A 180 21.52 17.27 12.04
CA ASP A 180 22.49 16.75 13.01
C ASP A 180 21.88 16.56 14.41
N SER A 181 20.96 17.44 14.81
CA SER A 181 20.20 17.29 16.06
C SER A 181 19.32 16.03 16.05
N GLU A 182 18.65 15.74 14.93
CA GLU A 182 17.82 14.53 14.79
C GLU A 182 18.66 13.25 14.81
N LYS A 183 19.82 13.26 14.16
CA LYS A 183 20.75 12.12 14.19
C LYS A 183 21.25 11.86 15.61
N LYS A 184 21.59 12.92 16.35
CA LYS A 184 22.00 12.80 17.76
C LYS A 184 20.87 12.27 18.64
N LEU A 185 19.65 12.75 18.43
CA LEU A 185 18.44 12.34 19.17
C LEU A 185 18.07 10.87 18.92
N LEU A 186 18.22 10.40 17.69
CA LEU A 186 17.87 9.04 17.30
C LEU A 186 19.00 8.04 17.61
N GLY A 187 20.26 8.47 17.55
CA GLY A 187 21.43 7.66 17.92
C GLY A 187 21.43 6.29 17.23
N ASP A 188 21.53 5.22 18.02
CA ASP A 188 21.60 3.83 17.53
C ASP A 188 20.30 3.33 16.87
N LYS A 189 19.19 4.07 16.98
CA LYS A 189 17.88 3.67 16.44
C LYS A 189 17.80 3.73 14.91
N ILE A 190 18.78 4.39 14.28
CA ILE A 190 18.86 4.65 12.84
C ILE A 190 20.13 4.10 12.19
N VAL A 191 20.93 3.36 12.95
CA VAL A 191 22.18 2.76 12.45
C VAL A 191 21.90 1.31 12.05
N GLU A 192 22.28 0.96 10.82
CA GLU A 192 22.28 -0.41 10.33
C GLU A 192 23.25 -1.23 11.19
N LYS A 193 22.74 -2.29 11.86
CA LYS A 193 23.56 -3.21 12.63
C LYS A 193 24.23 -4.24 11.74
#